data_AF-A0A2C9CBJ7-F1
#
_entry.id   AF-A0A2C9CBJ7-F1
#
_cell.length_a   1.000
_cell.length_b   1.000
_cell.length_c   1.000
_cell.angle_alpha   90.00
_cell.angle_beta   90.00
_cell.angle_gamma   90.00
#
_symmetry.space_group_name_H-M   'P 1'
#
loop_
_entity.id
_entity.type
_entity.pdbx_description
1 polymer ?
#
loop_
_entity_poly.entity_id
_entity_poly.type
_entity_poly.pdbx_seq_one_letter_code
_entity_poly.pdbx_strand_id
1 'polypeptide(L)'
;MVNQKMPLPREICIILTYRCNAKCNMCDVWHYPTKSSEEITINDIEKLPSGLRFINITGGEPFLRQDIAEIIEAIRPKTRRIVISTNGFFTDRIVALCQKHPDLGIRISIEGFQKANDTIRGIPEGFDRGLRTLFTLRKMGLKDIGFGMTVQDMNCKDLIPLYELSNVLGYEFATATLHNSHYFYKLDNRIENKDVVCKEFSRLIVELLKSKSIKKWFRAYFNYGLMNYIYDGNRFLKCEMGSESCFIDPSGDVLPCNGMNCKMPMGNIRESSFEDIWNSKGADIVRSAVDTCDKRCWMVGNAAPVIKKHIRIPMKWIVKNKLRVMMNKEPELCLPDMGDGS
;
A
#
# COMPACT_ATOMS: atom_id res chain seq x y z
N MET A 1 -10.40 30.40 -19.50
CA MET A 1 -11.08 29.38 -18.69
C MET A 1 -10.64 29.62 -17.26
N VAL A 2 -11.58 29.88 -16.33
CA VAL A 2 -11.24 30.06 -14.91
C VAL A 2 -10.64 28.73 -14.43
N ASN A 3 -9.36 28.74 -14.08
CA ASN A 3 -8.67 27.54 -13.61
C ASN A 3 -9.28 27.20 -12.24
N GLN A 4 -10.25 26.29 -12.24
CA GLN A 4 -10.97 25.93 -11.01
C GLN A 4 -9.96 25.21 -10.11
N LYS A 5 -9.57 25.83 -8.99
CA LYS A 5 -8.60 25.25 -8.06
C LYS A 5 -9.00 23.83 -7.69
N MET A 6 -8.09 22.90 -7.86
CA MET A 6 -8.27 21.50 -7.49
C MET A 6 -8.32 21.40 -5.96
N PRO A 7 -9.26 20.61 -5.40
CA PRO A 7 -9.21 20.27 -3.99
C PRO A 7 -7.86 19.65 -3.64
N LEU A 8 -7.33 19.99 -2.46
CA LEU A 8 -6.11 19.38 -1.93
C LEU A 8 -6.29 17.85 -1.80
N PRO A 9 -5.19 17.08 -1.92
CA PRO A 9 -5.26 15.63 -1.77
C PRO A 9 -5.76 15.28 -0.39
N ARG A 10 -6.46 14.15 -0.30
CA ARG A 10 -7.02 13.69 0.98
C ARG A 10 -6.11 12.72 1.70
N GLU A 11 -5.21 12.08 0.98
CA GLU A 11 -4.26 11.10 1.50
C GLU A 11 -2.88 11.36 0.86
N ILE A 12 -1.81 11.29 1.67
CA ILE A 12 -0.43 11.44 1.19
C ILE A 12 0.39 10.24 1.67
N CYS A 13 1.21 9.67 0.78
CA CYS A 13 2.23 8.70 1.14
C CYS A 13 3.61 9.37 1.13
N ILE A 14 4.32 9.36 2.25
CA ILE A 14 5.63 9.99 2.40
C ILE A 14 6.69 8.89 2.44
N ILE A 15 7.59 8.92 1.47
CA ILE A 15 8.75 8.05 1.37
C ILE A 15 9.91 8.80 2.04
N LEU A 16 10.30 8.40 3.25
CA LEU A 16 11.31 9.14 4.02
C LEU A 16 12.74 8.96 3.50
N THR A 17 13.00 7.81 2.90
CA THR A 17 14.33 7.38 2.45
C THR A 17 14.19 6.29 1.38
N TYR A 18 15.21 6.11 0.54
CA TYR A 18 15.37 4.91 -0.29
C TYR A 18 16.40 3.91 0.29
N ARG A 19 17.02 4.24 1.43
CA ARG A 19 17.89 3.30 2.17
C ARG A 19 17.05 2.18 2.75
N CYS A 20 17.50 0.93 2.61
CA CYS A 20 16.82 -0.23 3.15
C CYS A 20 17.84 -1.28 3.62
N ASN A 21 17.54 -1.96 4.74
CA ASN A 21 18.32 -3.10 5.22
C ASN A 21 17.86 -4.44 4.63
N ALA A 22 16.66 -4.49 4.02
CA ALA A 22 16.14 -5.65 3.32
C ALA A 22 16.72 -5.75 1.90
N LYS A 23 16.85 -6.98 1.39
CA LYS A 23 17.31 -7.28 0.03
C LYS A 23 16.25 -8.12 -0.69
N CYS A 24 15.07 -7.52 -0.82
CA CYS A 24 13.89 -8.20 -1.29
C CYS A 24 14.03 -8.69 -2.74
N ASN A 25 13.47 -9.85 -3.09
CA ASN A 25 13.47 -10.33 -4.48
C ASN A 25 12.65 -9.41 -5.40
N MET A 26 11.60 -8.78 -4.87
CA MET A 26 10.62 -7.98 -5.61
C MET A 26 10.91 -6.48 -5.62
N CYS A 27 12.02 -6.02 -5.02
CA CYS A 27 12.36 -4.61 -4.91
C CYS A 27 13.88 -4.41 -4.85
N ASP A 28 14.41 -3.62 -5.77
CA ASP A 28 15.85 -3.36 -5.94
C ASP A 28 16.26 -1.97 -5.40
N VAL A 29 15.37 -1.29 -4.65
CA VAL A 29 15.63 0.05 -4.08
C VAL A 29 16.90 0.11 -3.22
N TRP A 30 17.27 -1.00 -2.58
CA TRP A 30 18.47 -1.09 -1.74
C TRP A 30 19.78 -0.94 -2.52
N HIS A 31 19.77 -1.14 -3.84
CA HIS A 31 20.89 -0.84 -4.72
C HIS A 31 21.05 0.66 -5.00
N TYR A 32 20.00 1.46 -4.77
CA TYR A 32 19.96 2.89 -5.08
C TYR A 32 19.60 3.72 -3.83
N PRO A 33 20.39 3.63 -2.75
CA PRO A 33 20.11 4.35 -1.52
C PRO A 33 20.23 5.86 -1.73
N THR A 34 19.32 6.62 -1.11
CA THR A 34 19.47 8.07 -0.96
C THR A 34 20.62 8.42 -0.03
N LYS A 35 21.21 9.60 -0.22
CA LYS A 35 22.09 10.20 0.79
C LYS A 35 21.25 10.83 1.88
N SER A 36 21.59 10.56 3.14
CA SER A 36 20.85 11.10 4.29
C SER A 36 20.71 12.63 4.29
N SER A 37 21.72 13.35 3.78
CA SER A 37 21.72 14.81 3.66
C SER A 37 20.75 15.36 2.60
N GLU A 38 20.28 14.52 1.68
CA GLU A 38 19.38 14.92 0.59
C GLU A 38 17.91 14.55 0.88
N GLU A 39 17.68 13.71 1.90
CA GLU A 39 16.36 13.21 2.31
C GLU A 39 15.48 14.33 2.92
N ILE A 40 14.17 14.12 2.88
CA ILE A 40 13.17 15.08 3.33
C ILE A 40 13.41 15.46 4.80
N THR A 41 13.40 16.77 5.09
CA THR A 41 13.65 17.31 6.43
C THR A 41 12.34 17.58 7.18
N ILE A 42 12.41 17.85 8.48
CA ILE A 42 11.25 18.29 9.28
C ILE A 42 10.64 19.57 8.71
N ASN A 43 11.47 20.54 8.32
CA ASN A 43 11.03 21.79 7.69
C ASN A 43 10.31 21.55 6.34
N ASP A 44 10.72 20.53 5.58
CA ASP A 44 10.01 20.15 4.35
C ASP A 44 8.63 19.54 4.67
N ILE A 45 8.55 18.70 5.70
CA ILE A 45 7.28 18.13 6.19
C ILE A 45 6.32 19.24 6.64
N GLU A 46 6.81 20.28 7.31
CA GLU A 46 6.01 21.41 7.77
C GLU A 46 5.32 22.17 6.62
N LYS A 47 5.84 22.10 5.39
CA LYS A 47 5.22 22.69 4.19
C LYS A 47 4.06 21.89 3.62
N LEU A 48 3.84 20.66 4.09
CA LEU A 48 2.74 19.80 3.62
C LEU A 48 1.38 20.35 4.06
N PRO A 49 0.31 20.13 3.27
CA PRO A 49 -1.01 20.66 3.59
C PRO A 49 -1.59 19.99 4.84
N SER A 50 -2.41 20.74 5.56
CA SER A 50 -3.18 20.24 6.71
C SER A 50 -4.58 19.77 6.28
N GLY A 51 -5.30 19.11 7.19
CA GLY A 51 -6.66 18.61 6.92
C GLY A 51 -6.69 17.28 6.17
N LEU A 52 -5.56 16.59 6.07
CA LEU A 52 -5.45 15.28 5.46
C LEU A 52 -6.24 14.24 6.27
N ARG A 53 -6.85 13.28 5.58
CA ARG A 53 -7.53 12.16 6.24
C ARG A 53 -6.55 11.11 6.71
N PHE A 54 -5.45 10.92 5.97
CA PHE A 54 -4.54 9.82 6.15
C PHE A 54 -3.14 10.15 5.62
N ILE A 55 -2.11 9.84 6.40
CA ILE A 55 -0.74 9.78 5.92
C ILE A 55 -0.20 8.37 6.12
N ASN A 56 0.42 7.83 5.08
CA ASN A 56 1.24 6.64 5.18
C ASN A 56 2.72 7.01 5.13
N ILE A 57 3.50 6.59 6.12
CA ILE A 57 4.96 6.75 6.14
C ILE A 57 5.58 5.43 5.67
N THR A 58 6.54 5.53 4.77
CA THR A 58 7.22 4.39 4.14
C THR A 58 8.63 4.80 3.68
N GLY A 59 9.21 3.98 2.81
CA GLY A 59 10.40 4.30 2.02
C GLY A 59 11.59 3.52 2.50
N GLY A 60 12.25 2.82 1.57
CA GLY A 60 13.22 1.77 1.89
C GLY A 60 12.81 1.06 3.18
N GLU A 61 13.54 1.30 4.25
CA GLU A 61 13.05 1.10 5.62
C GLU A 61 12.98 2.43 6.41
N PRO A 62 11.78 2.94 6.80
CA PRO A 62 11.66 4.22 7.49
C PRO A 62 12.36 4.23 8.84
N PHE A 63 12.44 3.09 9.55
CA PHE A 63 13.16 3.00 10.83
C PHE A 63 14.69 3.02 10.68
N LEU A 64 15.24 3.36 9.51
CA LEU A 64 16.65 3.78 9.38
C LEU A 64 16.84 5.28 9.68
N ARG A 65 15.79 6.11 9.59
CA ARG A 65 15.82 7.52 9.96
C ARG A 65 15.92 7.66 11.48
N GLN A 66 16.94 8.36 11.97
CA GLN A 66 17.13 8.54 13.43
C GLN A 66 16.10 9.51 14.02
N ASP A 67 15.64 10.45 13.21
CA ASP A 67 14.70 11.53 13.51
C ASP A 67 13.22 11.16 13.23
N ILE A 68 12.89 9.86 13.15
CA ILE A 68 11.53 9.43 12.80
C ILE A 68 10.49 9.93 13.82
N ALA A 69 10.84 10.05 15.09
CA ALA A 69 9.91 10.53 16.12
C ALA A 69 9.55 12.01 15.89
N GLU A 70 10.54 12.83 15.58
CA GLU A 70 10.39 14.24 15.27
C GLU A 70 9.59 14.45 13.97
N ILE A 71 9.80 13.58 12.97
CA ILE A 71 8.97 13.55 11.76
C ILE A 71 7.51 13.24 12.09
N ILE A 72 7.23 12.27 12.97
CA ILE A 72 5.86 11.99 13.42
C ILE A 72 5.23 13.24 14.04
N GLU A 73 5.95 13.93 14.93
CA GLU A 73 5.43 15.14 15.57
C GLU A 73 5.08 16.24 14.57
N ALA A 74 5.91 16.47 13.56
CA ALA A 74 5.63 17.44 12.51
C ALA A 74 4.44 17.05 11.61
N ILE A 75 4.19 15.74 11.44
CA ILE A 75 3.07 15.22 10.63
C ILE A 75 1.74 15.26 11.37
N ARG A 76 1.73 15.02 12.69
CA ARG A 76 0.53 14.94 13.52
C ARG A 76 -0.51 16.03 13.30
N PRO A 77 -0.17 17.33 13.31
CA PRO A 77 -1.18 18.38 13.13
C PRO A 77 -1.80 18.41 11.72
N LYS A 78 -1.23 17.67 10.76
CA LYS A 78 -1.64 17.71 9.34
C LYS A 78 -2.68 16.67 8.98
N THR A 79 -2.78 15.57 9.74
CA THR A 79 -3.59 14.40 9.39
C THR A 79 -4.36 13.82 10.57
N ARG A 80 -5.49 13.17 10.29
CA ARG A 80 -6.28 12.46 11.30
C ARG A 80 -5.75 11.07 11.65
N ARG A 81 -4.93 10.48 10.78
CA ARG A 81 -4.42 9.12 10.95
C ARG A 81 -3.05 8.97 10.30
N ILE A 82 -2.14 8.32 11.01
CA ILE A 82 -0.80 7.98 10.53
C ILE A 82 -0.63 6.47 10.60
N VAL A 83 -0.17 5.86 9.51
CA VAL A 83 0.27 4.46 9.48
C VAL A 83 1.71 4.42 8.99
N ILE A 84 2.55 3.61 9.63
CA ILE A 84 3.93 3.34 9.20
C ILE A 84 4.00 1.94 8.62
N SER A 85 4.46 1.85 7.38
CA SER A 85 4.82 0.60 6.71
C SER A 85 6.30 0.31 6.95
N THR A 86 6.61 -0.84 7.55
CA THR A 86 7.98 -1.24 7.92
C THR A 86 8.20 -2.71 7.61
N ASN A 87 9.46 -3.13 7.43
CA ASN A 87 9.84 -4.53 7.38
C ASN A 87 9.91 -5.19 8.77
N GLY A 88 9.76 -4.42 9.86
CA GLY A 88 9.73 -4.94 11.23
C GLY A 88 11.10 -5.26 11.83
N PHE A 89 12.21 -4.93 11.15
CA PHE A 89 13.56 -5.29 11.58
C PHE A 89 13.99 -4.60 12.88
N PHE A 90 13.53 -3.36 13.11
CA PHE A 90 13.95 -2.51 14.23
C PHE A 90 12.93 -2.55 15.37
N THR A 91 12.65 -3.74 15.91
CA THR A 91 11.63 -3.95 16.97
C THR A 91 11.70 -2.92 18.09
N ASP A 92 12.86 -2.70 18.69
CA ASP A 92 13.01 -1.80 19.83
C ASP A 92 12.68 -0.35 19.47
N ARG A 93 13.05 0.09 18.26
CA ARG A 93 12.75 1.44 17.76
C ARG A 93 11.25 1.60 17.45
N ILE A 94 10.64 0.58 16.86
CA ILE A 94 9.19 0.54 16.59
C ILE A 94 8.41 0.65 17.90
N VAL A 95 8.79 -0.16 18.89
CA VAL A 95 8.18 -0.18 20.23
C VAL A 95 8.35 1.16 20.92
N ALA A 96 9.57 1.71 20.97
CA ALA A 96 9.84 3.00 21.61
C ALA A 96 9.05 4.15 20.97
N LEU A 97 8.92 4.16 19.64
CA LEU A 97 8.10 5.14 18.93
C LEU A 97 6.62 5.00 19.34
N CYS A 98 6.09 3.78 19.35
CA CYS A 98 4.70 3.51 19.70
C CYS A 98 4.37 3.75 21.18
N GLN A 99 5.35 3.66 22.08
CA GLN A 99 5.17 4.07 23.49
C GLN A 99 4.90 5.57 23.61
N LYS A 100 5.62 6.39 22.84
CA LYS A 100 5.38 7.84 22.77
C LYS A 100 4.09 8.18 22.01
N HIS A 101 3.71 7.31 21.09
CA HIS A 101 2.68 7.56 20.07
C HIS A 101 1.72 6.36 19.92
N PRO A 102 0.85 6.11 20.91
CA PRO A 102 0.01 4.91 20.96
C PRO A 102 -1.13 4.89 19.93
N ASP A 103 -1.39 6.00 19.25
CA ASP A 103 -2.38 6.14 18.19
C ASP A 103 -1.85 5.81 16.78
N LEU A 104 -0.54 5.54 16.64
CA LEU A 104 0.05 5.14 15.37
C LEU A 104 -0.46 3.79 14.90
N GLY A 105 -0.69 3.70 13.60
CA GLY A 105 -0.86 2.42 12.95
C GLY A 105 0.46 1.82 12.51
N ILE A 106 0.69 0.53 12.75
CA ILE A 106 1.91 -0.18 12.28
C ILE A 106 1.53 -1.32 11.34
N ARG A 107 2.15 -1.35 10.15
CA ARG A 107 2.01 -2.40 9.12
C ARG A 107 3.36 -3.01 8.88
N ILE A 108 3.55 -4.22 9.41
CA ILE A 108 4.77 -4.98 9.19
C ILE A 108 4.62 -5.78 7.90
N SER A 109 5.62 -5.74 7.05
CA SER A 109 5.64 -6.61 5.89
C SER A 109 5.97 -8.04 6.28
N ILE A 110 5.05 -8.97 5.99
CA ILE A 110 5.22 -10.41 6.20
C ILE A 110 4.79 -11.11 4.92
N GLU A 111 5.76 -11.71 4.22
CA GLU A 111 5.55 -12.28 2.88
C GLU A 111 5.11 -13.73 2.89
N GLY A 112 5.02 -14.37 4.05
CA GLY A 112 4.76 -15.80 4.19
C GLY A 112 5.12 -16.25 5.60
N PHE A 113 5.10 -17.55 5.85
CA PHE A 113 5.75 -18.08 7.04
C PHE A 113 7.28 -17.99 6.91
N GLN A 114 7.98 -18.30 8.00
CA GLN A 114 9.43 -18.11 8.18
C GLN A 114 10.26 -18.29 6.90
N LYS A 115 10.19 -19.46 6.27
CA LYS A 115 11.00 -19.77 5.08
C LYS A 115 10.70 -18.83 3.92
N ALA A 116 9.43 -18.67 3.56
CA ALA A 116 9.01 -17.83 2.43
C ALA A 116 9.35 -16.36 2.71
N ASN A 117 9.02 -15.87 3.90
CA ASN A 117 9.28 -14.50 4.30
C ASN A 117 10.77 -14.13 4.21
N ASP A 118 11.61 -14.91 4.88
CA ASP A 118 13.03 -14.59 5.01
C ASP A 118 13.75 -14.68 3.66
N THR A 119 13.36 -15.65 2.83
CA THR A 119 13.86 -15.80 1.46
C THR A 119 13.46 -14.61 0.60
N ILE A 120 12.17 -14.25 0.59
CA ILE A 120 11.64 -13.16 -0.25
C ILE A 120 12.22 -11.82 0.18
N ARG A 121 12.35 -11.56 1.48
CA ARG A 121 12.79 -10.28 2.04
C ARG A 121 14.32 -10.16 2.13
N GLY A 122 15.04 -11.27 2.08
CA GLY A 122 16.50 -11.29 2.31
C GLY A 122 16.87 -10.90 3.75
N ILE A 123 16.00 -11.19 4.72
CA ILE A 123 16.20 -10.88 6.15
C ILE A 123 16.11 -12.20 6.93
N PRO A 124 17.22 -12.72 7.47
CA PRO A 124 17.18 -13.85 8.40
C PRO A 124 16.34 -13.52 9.63
N GLU A 125 15.50 -14.46 10.05
CA GLU A 125 14.58 -14.32 11.20
C GLU A 125 13.55 -13.19 11.05
N GLY A 126 13.30 -12.74 9.82
CA GLY A 126 12.41 -11.61 9.54
C GLY A 126 10.97 -11.85 9.97
N PHE A 127 10.44 -13.06 9.75
CA PHE A 127 9.08 -13.42 10.14
C PHE A 127 8.89 -13.39 11.65
N ASP A 128 9.72 -14.13 12.38
CA ASP A 128 9.68 -14.20 13.84
C ASP A 128 9.82 -12.81 14.47
N ARG A 129 10.78 -12.00 13.99
CA ARG A 129 10.96 -10.64 14.48
C ARG A 129 9.76 -9.75 14.21
N GLY A 130 9.17 -9.84 13.02
CA GLY A 130 7.94 -9.12 12.67
C GLY A 130 6.78 -9.50 13.60
N LEU A 131 6.54 -10.79 13.82
CA LEU A 131 5.49 -11.26 14.73
C LEU A 131 5.76 -10.86 16.19
N ARG A 132 6.99 -10.99 16.67
CA ARG A 132 7.39 -10.55 18.01
C ARG A 132 7.08 -9.08 18.22
N THR A 133 7.40 -8.24 17.24
CA THR A 133 7.08 -6.82 17.27
C THR A 133 5.58 -6.60 17.39
N LEU A 134 4.76 -7.26 16.56
CA LEU A 134 3.30 -7.14 16.62
C LEU A 134 2.73 -7.62 17.97
N PHE A 135 3.22 -8.72 18.53
CA PHE A 135 2.78 -9.19 19.83
C PHE A 135 3.14 -8.20 20.95
N THR A 136 4.33 -7.61 20.92
CA THR A 136 4.74 -6.58 21.87
C THR A 136 3.84 -5.34 21.77
N LEU A 137 3.61 -4.84 20.54
CA LEU A 137 2.71 -3.70 20.32
C LEU A 137 1.28 -3.99 20.80
N ARG A 138 0.77 -5.21 20.57
CA ARG A 138 -0.54 -5.63 21.06
C ARG A 138 -0.60 -5.62 22.58
N LYS A 139 0.43 -6.15 23.25
CA LYS A 139 0.52 -6.15 24.73
C LYS A 139 0.55 -4.73 25.30
N MET A 140 1.12 -3.77 24.57
CA MET A 140 1.08 -2.35 24.91
C MET A 140 -0.28 -1.69 24.69
N GLY A 141 -1.26 -2.40 24.11
CA GLY A 141 -2.61 -1.91 23.88
C GLY A 141 -2.85 -1.26 22.52
N LEU A 142 -1.87 -1.31 21.58
CA LEU A 142 -2.07 -0.79 20.24
C LEU A 142 -3.10 -1.63 19.48
N LYS A 143 -4.09 -0.94 18.90
CA LYS A 143 -5.20 -1.56 18.16
C LYS A 143 -4.99 -1.55 16.65
N ASP A 144 -4.39 -0.48 16.13
CA ASP A 144 -4.18 -0.31 14.70
C ASP A 144 -2.88 -1.00 14.26
N ILE A 145 -2.81 -2.33 14.36
CA ILE A 145 -1.61 -3.09 13.98
C ILE A 145 -1.95 -4.24 13.03
N GLY A 146 -0.97 -4.67 12.25
CA GLY A 146 -1.08 -5.87 11.43
C GLY A 146 0.03 -6.01 10.41
N PHE A 147 -0.20 -6.84 9.40
CA PHE A 147 0.81 -7.18 8.42
C PHE A 147 0.28 -7.22 6.99
N GLY A 148 1.20 -7.01 6.06
CA GLY A 148 0.93 -7.01 4.63
C GLY A 148 1.76 -8.05 3.88
N MET A 149 1.17 -8.65 2.86
CA MET A 149 1.78 -9.66 2.01
C MET A 149 1.70 -9.24 0.54
N THR A 150 2.82 -9.35 -0.17
CA THR A 150 2.91 -9.21 -1.62
C THR A 150 2.84 -10.61 -2.22
N VAL A 151 1.67 -11.00 -2.67
CA VAL A 151 1.40 -12.35 -3.15
C VAL A 151 2.11 -12.59 -4.48
N GLN A 152 2.83 -13.70 -4.58
CA GLN A 152 3.59 -14.18 -5.73
C GLN A 152 3.68 -15.72 -5.72
N ASP A 153 4.26 -16.32 -6.75
CA ASP A 153 4.41 -17.78 -6.87
C ASP A 153 5.05 -18.40 -5.62
N MET A 154 6.07 -17.75 -5.06
CA MET A 154 6.86 -18.25 -3.93
C MET A 154 6.08 -18.34 -2.62
N ASN A 155 4.98 -17.61 -2.45
CA ASN A 155 4.28 -17.49 -1.18
C ASN A 155 2.75 -17.62 -1.25
N CYS A 156 2.15 -17.73 -2.42
CA CYS A 156 0.69 -17.69 -2.57
C CYS A 156 -0.06 -18.69 -1.68
N LYS A 157 0.52 -19.87 -1.41
CA LYS A 157 -0.07 -20.88 -0.52
C LYS A 157 -0.14 -20.46 0.95
N ASP A 158 0.65 -19.48 1.36
CA ASP A 158 0.63 -18.92 2.72
C ASP A 158 -0.47 -17.86 2.89
N LEU A 159 -1.14 -17.42 1.80
CA LEU A 159 -2.13 -16.34 1.82
C LEU A 159 -3.30 -16.63 2.77
N ILE A 160 -3.92 -17.81 2.65
CA ILE A 160 -5.06 -18.20 3.49
C ILE A 160 -4.63 -18.42 4.95
N PRO A 161 -3.60 -19.23 5.25
CA PRO A 161 -3.12 -19.39 6.62
C PRO A 161 -2.73 -18.06 7.30
N LEU A 162 -2.08 -17.14 6.59
CA LEU A 162 -1.73 -15.83 7.13
C LEU A 162 -2.96 -14.95 7.36
N TYR A 163 -3.95 -15.01 6.47
CA TYR A 163 -5.23 -14.35 6.70
C TYR A 163 -5.93 -14.90 7.96
N GLU A 164 -5.97 -16.22 8.14
CA GLU A 164 -6.54 -16.86 9.33
C GLU A 164 -5.81 -16.44 10.61
N LEU A 165 -4.47 -16.46 10.58
CA LEU A 165 -3.65 -15.96 11.68
C LEU A 165 -3.99 -14.49 12.02
N SER A 166 -4.08 -13.63 11.00
CA SER A 166 -4.47 -12.23 11.20
C SER A 166 -5.84 -12.11 11.84
N ASN A 167 -6.79 -12.96 11.44
CA ASN A 167 -8.16 -12.92 11.92
C ASN A 167 -8.26 -13.37 13.39
N VAL A 168 -7.58 -14.45 13.76
CA VAL A 168 -7.50 -14.93 15.15
C VAL A 168 -6.83 -13.88 16.04
N LEU A 169 -5.79 -13.23 15.53
CA LEU A 169 -5.08 -12.18 16.27
C LEU A 169 -5.81 -10.83 16.24
N GLY A 170 -6.90 -10.67 15.48
CA GLY A 170 -7.56 -9.38 15.32
C GLY A 170 -6.68 -8.32 14.65
N TYR A 171 -5.71 -8.74 13.84
CA TYR A 171 -4.78 -7.88 13.12
C TYR A 171 -5.32 -7.46 11.76
N GLU A 172 -4.83 -6.32 11.30
CA GLU A 172 -5.10 -5.83 9.97
C GLU A 172 -4.28 -6.59 8.93
N PHE A 173 -4.95 -7.25 7.99
CA PHE A 173 -4.29 -7.93 6.88
C PHE A 173 -4.41 -7.13 5.58
N ALA A 174 -3.26 -6.77 5.01
CA ALA A 174 -3.16 -6.09 3.72
C ALA A 174 -2.63 -7.05 2.66
N THR A 175 -3.25 -7.03 1.47
CA THR A 175 -2.80 -7.81 0.33
C THR A 175 -2.32 -6.90 -0.78
N ALA A 176 -1.27 -7.33 -1.45
CA ALA A 176 -0.73 -6.76 -2.67
C ALA A 176 -0.31 -7.90 -3.60
N THR A 177 0.12 -7.55 -4.80
CA THR A 177 0.79 -8.47 -5.73
C THR A 177 2.02 -7.77 -6.31
N LEU A 178 2.83 -8.52 -7.04
CA LEU A 178 4.04 -8.01 -7.67
C LEU A 178 3.78 -6.76 -8.51
N HIS A 179 4.75 -5.85 -8.52
CA HIS A 179 4.64 -4.58 -9.22
C HIS A 179 5.98 -4.17 -9.82
N ASN A 180 5.90 -3.49 -10.97
CA ASN A 180 7.05 -2.97 -11.70
C ASN A 180 6.93 -1.46 -11.85
N SER A 181 7.89 -0.71 -11.28
CA SER A 181 7.94 0.75 -11.40
C SER A 181 9.31 1.32 -11.03
N HIS A 182 9.50 2.60 -11.40
CA HIS A 182 10.65 3.40 -11.01
C HIS A 182 10.93 3.37 -9.50
N TYR A 183 9.89 3.35 -8.66
CA TYR A 183 10.01 3.38 -7.20
C TYR A 183 10.71 2.13 -6.64
N PHE A 184 10.45 0.97 -7.23
CA PHE A 184 11.04 -0.30 -6.78
C PHE A 184 12.37 -0.60 -7.47
N TYR A 185 12.80 0.23 -8.43
CA TYR A 185 13.93 -0.04 -9.34
C TYR A 185 13.85 -1.42 -10.01
N LYS A 186 12.63 -1.90 -10.22
CA LYS A 186 12.34 -3.25 -10.71
C LYS A 186 11.28 -3.23 -11.80
N LEU A 187 11.56 -3.94 -12.88
CA LEU A 187 10.75 -3.93 -14.10
C LEU A 187 10.42 -5.33 -14.65
N ASP A 188 10.93 -6.38 -14.02
CA ASP A 188 10.89 -7.76 -14.49
C ASP A 188 10.11 -8.71 -13.56
N ASN A 189 9.47 -8.18 -12.51
CA ASN A 189 8.60 -8.99 -11.67
C ASN A 189 7.44 -9.55 -12.51
N ARG A 190 7.16 -10.85 -12.38
CA ARG A 190 6.05 -11.52 -13.05
C ARG A 190 5.54 -12.67 -12.21
N ILE A 191 4.25 -12.97 -12.36
CA ILE A 191 3.64 -14.18 -11.82
C ILE A 191 3.60 -15.21 -12.94
N GLU A 192 4.33 -16.30 -12.78
CA GLU A 192 4.43 -17.35 -13.80
C GLU A 192 3.17 -18.23 -13.77
N ASN A 193 2.76 -18.68 -12.57
CA ASN A 193 1.61 -19.56 -12.38
C ASN A 193 0.37 -18.77 -11.93
N LYS A 194 -0.20 -17.96 -12.85
CA LYS A 194 -1.35 -17.10 -12.56
C LYS A 194 -2.52 -17.85 -11.93
N ASP A 195 -2.86 -19.04 -12.44
CA ASP A 195 -3.99 -19.85 -11.94
C ASP A 195 -3.80 -20.29 -10.48
N VAL A 196 -2.58 -20.69 -10.11
CA VAL A 196 -2.28 -21.13 -8.73
C VAL A 196 -2.41 -19.96 -7.77
N VAL A 197 -1.86 -18.79 -8.13
CA VAL A 197 -1.94 -17.58 -7.31
C VAL A 197 -3.39 -17.09 -7.21
N CYS A 198 -4.11 -17.02 -8.32
CA CYS A 198 -5.49 -16.56 -8.38
C CYS A 198 -6.48 -17.52 -7.71
N LYS A 199 -6.18 -18.82 -7.67
CA LYS A 199 -6.96 -19.78 -6.86
C LYS A 199 -6.91 -19.43 -5.37
N GLU A 200 -5.74 -19.06 -4.84
CA GLU A 200 -5.62 -18.66 -3.43
C GLU A 200 -6.31 -17.31 -3.15
N PHE A 201 -6.25 -16.36 -4.08
CA PHE A 201 -7.06 -15.14 -3.96
C PHE A 201 -8.57 -15.42 -4.00
N SER A 202 -9.03 -16.34 -4.85
CA SER A 202 -10.45 -16.74 -4.91
C SER A 202 -10.93 -17.30 -3.57
N ARG A 203 -10.13 -18.20 -2.97
CA ARG A 203 -10.39 -18.72 -1.62
C ARG A 203 -10.48 -17.60 -0.58
N LEU A 204 -9.57 -16.62 -0.66
CA LEU A 204 -9.56 -15.48 0.27
C LEU A 204 -10.83 -14.62 0.11
N ILE A 205 -11.25 -14.38 -1.13
CA ILE A 205 -12.48 -13.64 -1.44
C ILE A 205 -13.69 -14.32 -0.80
N VAL A 206 -13.80 -15.64 -0.94
CA VAL A 206 -14.88 -16.42 -0.32
C VAL A 206 -14.88 -16.26 1.19
N GLU A 207 -13.73 -16.43 1.85
CA GLU A 207 -13.61 -16.27 3.31
C GLU A 207 -13.94 -14.84 3.80
N LEU A 208 -13.54 -13.83 3.02
CA LEU A 208 -13.88 -12.44 3.31
C LEU A 208 -15.40 -12.16 3.19
N LEU A 209 -16.05 -12.73 2.18
CA LEU A 209 -17.51 -12.61 1.95
C LEU A 209 -18.34 -13.37 2.98
N LYS A 210 -17.85 -14.51 3.49
CA LYS A 210 -18.49 -15.25 4.61
C LYS A 210 -18.52 -14.45 5.91
N SER A 211 -17.55 -13.58 6.13
CA SER A 211 -17.48 -12.82 7.39
C SER A 211 -18.68 -11.88 7.57
N LYS A 212 -18.93 -11.47 8.83
CA LYS A 212 -19.97 -10.49 9.18
C LYS A 212 -19.51 -9.03 9.03
N SER A 213 -18.25 -8.79 8.70
CA SER A 213 -17.67 -7.44 8.62
C SER A 213 -17.84 -6.82 7.23
N ILE A 214 -18.54 -5.68 7.15
CA ILE A 214 -18.69 -4.90 5.91
C ILE A 214 -17.32 -4.53 5.33
N LYS A 215 -16.37 -4.13 6.19
CA LYS A 215 -14.98 -3.83 5.78
C LYS A 215 -14.34 -5.01 5.05
N LYS A 216 -14.55 -6.24 5.52
CA LYS A 216 -14.03 -7.44 4.87
C LYS A 216 -14.70 -7.71 3.52
N TRP A 217 -15.98 -7.37 3.35
CA TRP A 217 -16.64 -7.50 2.04
C TRP A 217 -16.02 -6.57 1.00
N PHE A 218 -15.69 -5.33 1.36
CA PHE A 218 -14.94 -4.43 0.49
C PHE A 218 -13.51 -4.91 0.23
N ARG A 219 -12.88 -5.58 1.20
CA ARG A 219 -11.59 -6.27 0.96
C ARG A 219 -11.73 -7.42 -0.03
N ALA A 220 -12.87 -8.11 -0.06
CA ALA A 220 -13.13 -9.15 -1.07
C ALA A 220 -13.15 -8.55 -2.48
N TYR A 221 -13.88 -7.44 -2.67
CA TYR A 221 -13.87 -6.71 -3.94
C TYR A 221 -12.47 -6.19 -4.32
N PHE A 222 -11.71 -5.68 -3.34
CA PHE A 222 -10.33 -5.26 -3.58
C PHE A 222 -9.45 -6.42 -4.06
N ASN A 223 -9.52 -7.59 -3.43
CA ASN A 223 -8.76 -8.78 -3.85
C ASN A 223 -9.22 -9.33 -5.20
N TYR A 224 -10.51 -9.20 -5.53
CA TYR A 224 -10.99 -9.49 -6.88
C TYR A 224 -10.31 -8.59 -7.93
N GLY A 225 -10.14 -7.30 -7.64
CA GLY A 225 -9.38 -6.40 -8.50
C GLY A 225 -7.89 -6.75 -8.61
N LEU A 226 -7.28 -7.30 -7.55
CA LEU A 226 -5.91 -7.83 -7.62
C LEU A 226 -5.83 -9.05 -8.56
N MET A 227 -6.79 -9.99 -8.47
CA MET A 227 -6.86 -11.11 -9.41
C MET A 227 -7.00 -10.64 -10.85
N ASN A 228 -7.89 -9.69 -11.09
CA ASN A 228 -8.07 -9.09 -12.42
C ASN A 228 -6.80 -8.43 -12.94
N TYR A 229 -6.04 -7.75 -12.07
CA TYR A 229 -4.74 -7.18 -12.43
C TYR A 229 -3.70 -8.26 -12.80
N ILE A 230 -3.67 -9.41 -12.11
CA ILE A 230 -2.76 -10.53 -12.44
C ILE A 230 -3.05 -11.10 -13.83
N TYR A 231 -4.32 -11.12 -14.25
CA TYR A 231 -4.72 -11.49 -15.62
C TYR A 231 -4.74 -10.29 -16.58
N ASP A 232 -3.96 -9.24 -16.31
CA ASP A 232 -3.81 -8.08 -17.19
C ASP A 232 -5.12 -7.35 -17.54
N GLY A 233 -6.15 -7.55 -16.72
CA GLY A 233 -7.47 -6.98 -16.91
C GLY A 233 -7.53 -5.48 -16.68
N ASN A 234 -8.48 -4.84 -17.35
CA ASN A 234 -8.74 -3.42 -17.14
C ASN A 234 -9.22 -3.15 -15.71
N ARG A 235 -8.80 -2.02 -15.13
CA ARG A 235 -9.24 -1.62 -13.79
C ARG A 235 -10.77 -1.52 -13.72
N PHE A 236 -11.37 -2.04 -12.66
CA PHE A 236 -12.81 -1.90 -12.44
C PHE A 236 -13.24 -0.46 -12.12
N LEU A 237 -12.32 0.34 -11.60
CA LEU A 237 -12.52 1.76 -11.30
C LEU A 237 -11.32 2.56 -11.82
N LYS A 238 -11.62 3.70 -12.45
CA LYS A 238 -10.62 4.63 -12.96
C LYS A 238 -9.63 5.02 -11.86
N CYS A 239 -8.35 5.16 -12.21
CA CYS A 239 -7.33 5.66 -11.30
C CYS A 239 -7.51 7.17 -11.12
N GLU A 240 -7.43 7.67 -9.88
CA GLU A 240 -7.54 9.10 -9.57
C GLU A 240 -6.32 9.60 -8.76
N MET A 241 -5.18 8.91 -8.88
CA MET A 241 -3.91 9.36 -8.31
C MET A 241 -3.49 10.70 -8.95
N GLY A 242 -2.84 11.56 -8.17
CA GLY A 242 -2.56 12.95 -8.59
C GLY A 242 -3.75 13.91 -8.47
N SER A 243 -4.93 13.41 -8.08
CA SER A 243 -6.13 14.22 -7.81
C SER A 243 -6.74 13.94 -6.44
N GLU A 244 -6.84 12.67 -6.03
CA GLU A 244 -7.33 12.31 -4.68
C GLU A 244 -6.19 12.08 -3.67
N SER A 245 -5.03 11.66 -4.16
CA SER A 245 -3.88 11.27 -3.33
C SER A 245 -2.59 11.48 -4.10
N CYS A 246 -1.48 11.63 -3.38
CA CYS A 246 -0.15 11.76 -3.97
C CYS A 246 0.93 11.10 -3.11
N PHE A 247 2.13 11.07 -3.66
CA PHE A 247 3.33 10.60 -2.99
C PHE A 247 4.31 11.77 -2.85
N ILE A 248 5.12 11.72 -1.81
CA ILE A 248 6.23 12.65 -1.63
C ILE A 248 7.47 11.81 -1.41
N ASP A 249 8.47 12.02 -2.25
CA ASP A 249 9.68 11.23 -2.24
C ASP A 249 10.77 11.85 -1.33
N PRO A 250 11.90 11.15 -1.11
CA PRO A 250 12.94 11.64 -0.22
C PRO A 250 13.55 12.98 -0.69
N SER A 251 13.51 13.29 -1.99
CA SER A 251 14.03 14.54 -2.54
C SER A 251 13.05 15.72 -2.40
N GLY A 252 11.85 15.48 -1.90
CA GLY A 252 10.78 16.48 -1.77
C GLY A 252 9.89 16.59 -3.02
N ASP A 253 10.05 15.69 -4.00
CA ASP A 253 9.22 15.71 -5.20
C ASP A 253 7.81 15.23 -4.88
N VAL A 254 6.81 16.01 -5.31
CA VAL A 254 5.40 15.62 -5.26
C VAL A 254 5.11 14.77 -6.50
N LEU A 255 4.84 13.49 -6.30
CA LEU A 255 4.57 12.52 -7.36
C LEU A 255 3.08 12.15 -7.38
N PRO A 256 2.50 11.83 -8.56
CA PRO A 256 1.12 11.35 -8.63
C PRO A 256 0.97 10.02 -7.90
N CYS A 257 1.91 9.10 -8.11
CA CYS A 257 1.94 7.77 -7.52
C CYS A 257 3.35 7.18 -7.61
N ASN A 258 3.56 6.01 -7.00
CA ASN A 258 4.81 5.24 -7.11
C ASN A 258 4.76 4.13 -8.19
N GLY A 259 3.72 4.10 -9.03
CA GLY A 259 3.43 2.99 -9.93
C GLY A 259 3.80 3.21 -11.41
N MET A 260 3.98 4.46 -11.84
CA MET A 260 4.28 4.77 -13.25
C MET A 260 5.68 4.26 -13.67
N ASN A 261 5.87 4.03 -14.97
CA ASN A 261 7.15 3.58 -15.54
C ASN A 261 8.28 4.55 -15.25
N CYS A 262 8.02 5.85 -15.40
CA CYS A 262 8.96 6.93 -15.12
C CYS A 262 8.54 7.71 -13.88
N LYS A 263 9.53 8.32 -13.22
CA LYS A 263 9.30 9.32 -12.18
C LYS A 263 8.78 10.59 -12.86
N MET A 264 7.60 11.05 -12.45
CA MET A 264 6.97 12.26 -13.00
C MET A 264 6.58 13.22 -11.87
N PRO A 265 7.50 14.11 -11.45
CA PRO A 265 7.21 15.14 -10.45
C PRO A 265 6.18 16.14 -10.97
N MET A 266 5.21 16.47 -10.12
CA MET A 266 4.33 17.63 -10.27
C MET A 266 5.05 18.94 -9.91
N GLY A 267 6.08 18.83 -9.06
CA GLY A 267 6.90 19.92 -8.54
C GLY A 267 7.62 19.48 -7.26
N ASN A 268 8.38 20.38 -6.64
CA ASN A 268 9.17 20.08 -5.44
C ASN A 268 8.82 21.03 -4.28
N ILE A 269 8.53 20.46 -3.11
CA ILE A 269 8.11 21.21 -1.90
C ILE A 269 9.21 22.13 -1.33
N ARG A 270 10.45 22.00 -1.79
CA ARG A 270 11.57 22.89 -1.44
C ARG A 270 11.54 24.18 -2.26
N GLU A 271 10.91 24.16 -3.42
CA GLU A 271 10.92 25.25 -4.40
C GLU A 271 9.64 26.07 -4.40
N SER A 272 8.50 25.48 -4.03
CA SER A 272 7.19 26.13 -4.09
C SER A 272 6.25 25.60 -3.02
N SER A 273 5.18 26.37 -2.74
CA SER A 273 4.15 25.91 -1.81
C SER A 273 3.45 24.66 -2.37
N PHE A 274 2.95 23.79 -1.49
CA PHE A 274 2.25 22.59 -1.92
C PHE A 274 1.02 22.92 -2.78
N GLU A 275 0.28 23.98 -2.44
CA GLU A 275 -0.91 24.39 -3.18
C GLU A 275 -0.56 24.86 -4.61
N ASP A 276 0.54 25.60 -4.76
CA ASP A 276 1.01 26.06 -6.07
C ASP A 276 1.45 24.88 -6.94
N ILE A 277 2.21 23.94 -6.36
CA ILE A 277 2.60 22.70 -7.05
C ILE A 277 1.36 21.95 -7.51
N TRP A 278 0.39 21.75 -6.61
CA TRP A 278 -0.81 20.97 -6.87
C TRP A 278 -1.71 21.60 -7.95
N ASN A 279 -1.75 22.93 -8.05
CA ASN A 279 -2.56 23.65 -9.04
C ASN A 279 -1.74 24.13 -10.26
N SER A 280 -0.49 23.67 -10.39
CA SER A 280 0.40 24.05 -11.48
C SER A 280 0.02 23.38 -12.80
N LYS A 281 0.46 23.99 -13.92
CA LYS A 281 0.40 23.35 -15.25
C LYS A 281 1.18 22.02 -15.29
N GLY A 282 2.28 21.92 -14.53
CA GLY A 282 3.05 20.68 -14.40
C GLY A 282 2.20 19.55 -13.81
N ALA A 283 1.45 19.84 -12.74
CA ALA A 283 0.52 18.88 -12.16
C ALA A 283 -0.59 18.45 -13.14
N ASP A 284 -1.10 19.37 -13.98
CA ASP A 284 -2.13 19.03 -14.99
C ASP A 284 -1.60 18.11 -16.10
N ILE A 285 -0.36 18.32 -16.54
CA ILE A 285 0.32 17.42 -17.48
C ILE A 285 0.47 16.03 -16.84
N VAL A 286 0.92 15.98 -15.59
CA VAL A 286 1.10 14.73 -14.86
C VAL A 286 -0.24 14.00 -14.66
N ARG A 287 -1.32 14.71 -14.31
CA ARG A 287 -2.67 14.13 -14.22
C ARG A 287 -3.14 13.55 -15.56
N SER A 288 -2.88 14.26 -16.65
CA SER A 288 -3.20 13.79 -18.00
C SER A 288 -2.43 12.50 -18.35
N ALA A 289 -1.18 12.39 -17.88
CA ALA A 289 -0.39 11.16 -18.03
C ALA A 289 -0.88 10.01 -17.14
N VAL A 290 -1.41 10.31 -15.94
CA VAL A 290 -2.07 9.29 -15.10
C VAL A 290 -3.36 8.80 -15.77
N ASP A 291 -4.09 9.67 -16.45
CA ASP A 291 -5.36 9.35 -17.11
C ASP A 291 -5.20 8.31 -18.23
N THR A 292 -4.09 8.41 -18.95
CA THR A 292 -3.74 7.55 -20.08
C THR A 292 -2.76 6.43 -19.71
N CYS A 293 -2.46 6.25 -18.41
CA CYS A 293 -1.51 5.26 -17.94
C CYS A 293 -2.01 3.82 -18.21
N ASP A 294 -1.15 3.04 -18.85
CA ASP A 294 -1.39 1.66 -19.29
C ASP A 294 -1.12 0.60 -18.21
N LYS A 295 -0.56 1.00 -17.06
CA LYS A 295 -0.14 0.08 -15.99
C LYS A 295 -1.27 -0.76 -15.39
N ARG A 296 -2.52 -0.30 -15.47
CA ARG A 296 -3.72 -0.98 -14.92
C ARG A 296 -3.60 -1.42 -13.45
N CYS A 297 -2.69 -0.84 -12.67
CA CYS A 297 -2.40 -1.26 -11.28
C CYS A 297 -3.67 -1.36 -10.43
N TRP A 298 -3.69 -2.20 -9.39
CA TRP A 298 -4.77 -2.23 -8.40
C TRP A 298 -4.23 -2.26 -6.97
N MET A 299 -3.43 -1.26 -6.61
CA MET A 299 -2.74 -1.22 -5.31
C MET A 299 -3.59 -0.52 -4.26
N VAL A 300 -3.42 -0.90 -2.99
CA VAL A 300 -4.22 -0.33 -1.89
C VAL A 300 -4.23 1.20 -1.88
N GLY A 301 -3.08 1.83 -2.17
CA GLY A 301 -2.94 3.28 -2.20
C GLY A 301 -3.70 3.97 -3.34
N ASN A 302 -4.00 3.29 -4.44
CA ASN A 302 -4.72 3.86 -5.59
C ASN A 302 -6.14 3.31 -5.76
N ALA A 303 -6.44 2.13 -5.23
CA ALA A 303 -7.73 1.47 -5.35
C ALA A 303 -8.64 1.78 -4.16
N ALA A 304 -8.10 1.80 -2.94
CA ALA A 304 -8.93 2.05 -1.76
C ALA A 304 -9.59 3.45 -1.75
N PRO A 305 -8.91 4.56 -2.15
CA PRO A 305 -9.56 5.87 -2.23
C PRO A 305 -10.73 5.88 -3.22
N VAL A 306 -10.55 5.30 -4.41
CA VAL A 306 -11.60 5.29 -5.45
C VAL A 306 -12.74 4.31 -5.13
N ILE A 307 -12.47 3.19 -4.45
CA ILE A 307 -13.53 2.29 -3.92
C ILE A 307 -14.42 3.03 -2.92
N LYS A 308 -13.84 3.82 -2.01
CA LYS A 308 -14.60 4.62 -1.03
C LYS A 308 -15.43 5.70 -1.73
N LYS A 309 -14.86 6.35 -2.76
CA LYS A 309 -15.53 7.43 -3.52
C LYS A 309 -16.69 6.90 -4.35
N HIS A 310 -16.51 5.76 -5.02
CA HIS A 310 -17.47 5.19 -5.97
C HIS A 310 -18.21 3.97 -5.40
N ILE A 311 -18.61 4.02 -4.12
CA ILE A 311 -19.07 2.86 -3.32
C ILE A 311 -20.21 2.04 -3.95
N ARG A 312 -21.05 2.64 -4.79
CA ARG A 312 -22.20 1.98 -5.42
C ARG A 312 -21.79 0.81 -6.32
N ILE A 313 -20.69 0.95 -7.06
CA ILE A 313 -20.17 -0.07 -7.98
C ILE A 313 -19.70 -1.33 -7.22
N PRO A 314 -18.73 -1.26 -6.29
CA PRO A 314 -18.33 -2.39 -5.48
C PRO A 314 -19.49 -2.95 -4.66
N MET A 315 -20.39 -2.11 -4.15
CA MET A 315 -21.52 -2.59 -3.35
C MET A 315 -22.46 -3.49 -4.15
N LYS A 316 -22.76 -3.16 -5.42
CA LYS A 316 -23.56 -4.01 -6.29
C LYS A 316 -22.94 -5.40 -6.47
N TRP A 317 -21.63 -5.46 -6.72
CA TRP A 317 -20.90 -6.73 -6.84
C TRP A 317 -20.88 -7.50 -5.51
N ILE A 318 -20.64 -6.80 -4.39
CA ILE A 318 -20.58 -7.40 -3.06
C ILE A 318 -21.92 -8.04 -2.67
N VAL A 319 -23.05 -7.33 -2.82
CA VAL A 319 -24.36 -7.87 -2.44
C VAL A 319 -24.67 -9.13 -3.23
N LYS A 320 -24.45 -9.09 -4.55
CA LYS A 320 -24.65 -10.25 -5.44
C LYS A 320 -23.82 -11.46 -4.97
N ASN A 321 -22.52 -11.26 -4.77
CA ASN A 321 -21.61 -12.36 -4.48
C ASN A 321 -21.69 -12.85 -3.03
N LYS A 322 -22.05 -11.98 -2.10
CA LYS A 322 -22.35 -12.39 -0.73
C LYS A 322 -23.55 -13.35 -0.69
N LEU A 323 -24.63 -13.04 -1.42
CA LEU A 323 -25.79 -13.93 -1.53
C LEU A 323 -25.40 -15.28 -2.14
N ARG A 324 -24.59 -15.30 -3.20
CA ARG A 324 -24.09 -16.54 -3.82
C ARG A 324 -23.30 -17.39 -2.82
N VAL A 325 -22.34 -16.81 -2.12
CA VAL A 325 -21.52 -17.51 -1.11
C VAL A 325 -22.39 -18.03 0.03
N MET A 326 -23.41 -17.27 0.47
CA MET A 326 -24.37 -17.74 1.49
C MET A 326 -25.24 -18.90 1.01
N MET A 327 -25.43 -19.05 -0.31
CA MET A 327 -26.11 -20.18 -0.94
C MET A 327 -25.16 -21.33 -1.31
N ASN A 328 -23.93 -21.35 -0.78
CA ASN A 328 -22.86 -22.29 -1.13
C ASN A 328 -22.53 -22.34 -2.63
N LYS A 329 -22.66 -21.19 -3.32
CA LYS A 329 -22.24 -21.01 -4.72
C LYS A 329 -20.96 -20.19 -4.77
N GLU A 330 -20.10 -20.48 -5.74
CA GLU A 330 -18.92 -19.69 -6.02
C GLU A 330 -19.29 -18.25 -6.41
N PRO A 331 -18.48 -17.24 -6.01
CA PRO A 331 -18.63 -15.87 -6.47
C PRO A 331 -18.35 -15.78 -7.97
N GLU A 332 -19.00 -14.83 -8.62
CA GLU A 332 -18.76 -14.49 -10.02
C GLU A 332 -17.50 -13.63 -10.14
N LEU A 333 -16.43 -14.28 -10.60
CA LEU A 333 -15.12 -13.70 -10.87
C LEU A 333 -14.89 -13.76 -12.39
N CYS A 334 -15.22 -12.68 -13.09
CA CYS A 334 -15.04 -12.56 -14.53
C CYS A 334 -13.64 -12.00 -14.83
N LEU A 335 -12.72 -12.86 -15.26
CA LEU A 335 -11.34 -12.49 -15.58
C LEU A 335 -11.13 -12.55 -17.11
N PRO A 336 -10.26 -11.71 -17.70
CA PRO A 336 -10.08 -11.61 -19.15
C PRO A 336 -9.59 -12.92 -19.81
N ASP A 337 -8.73 -13.67 -19.11
CA ASP A 337 -7.99 -14.82 -19.65
C ASP A 337 -8.13 -16.08 -18.76
N MET A 338 -9.23 -16.24 -18.01
CA MET A 338 -9.55 -17.59 -17.55
C MET A 338 -10.07 -18.34 -18.76
N GLY A 339 -9.14 -18.96 -19.49
CA GLY A 339 -9.44 -19.89 -20.57
C GLY A 339 -10.58 -20.78 -20.15
N ASP A 340 -11.54 -20.88 -21.06
CA ASP A 340 -12.74 -21.68 -21.07
C ASP A 340 -12.43 -23.11 -20.61
N GLY A 341 -12.38 -23.27 -19.30
CA GLY A 341 -12.19 -24.52 -18.58
C GLY A 341 -13.54 -25.12 -18.21
N SER A 342 -14.40 -25.31 -19.21
CA SER A 342 -15.45 -26.34 -19.28
C SER A 342 -16.15 -26.31 -20.63
#